data_AF-A0A8T2W3Z1-F1
#
_entry.id   AF-A0A8T2W3Z1-F1
#
_cell.length_a   1.000
_cell.length_b   1.000
_cell.length_c   1.000
_cell.angle_alpha   90.00
_cell.angle_beta   90.00
_cell.angle_gamma   90.00
#
_symmetry.space_group_name_H-M   'P 1'
#
loop_
_entity.id
_entity.type
_entity.pdbx_description
1 polymer ?
#
loop_
_entity_poly.entity_id
_entity_poly.type
_entity_poly.pdbx_seq_one_letter_code
_entity_poly.pdbx_strand_id
1 'polypeptide(L)'
;MRIQYCGGGCFTTNFRLFDVMVEPVLGYGAEVWAPELLCQDPLKNSCERVHLQALKWLFGVRKSAASCIVLAEAGRWPLALRWVKRLTRFYNGLVKAPSNSILKNAFIDNCQLKANPLPGSIPSVAQRCWAAQLQRAFSLFGVVISLEEPCELHVNQVCRRWKQWYLSKIQNVDESRTKIYKYVQQVRNGLPEKEYCAAACLTIPGFRSRQRLLQLRMGSHWLKEETGRWTHIKREERECKQCAGKEMNTVETVEHMVFKCPNYDDIRADFSCLDFSNNNLNEFLEQQQTQLGSFVKKCEEQHRVLNPPPPRRHRRRRAS
;
A
#
# COMPACT_ATOMS: atom_id res chain seq x y z
N MET A 1 5.39 -13.66 26.47
CA MET A 1 6.58 -13.99 25.64
C MET A 1 6.88 -12.80 24.72
N ARG A 2 7.85 -11.94 25.08
CA ARG A 2 8.27 -10.80 24.25
C ARG A 2 9.42 -11.28 23.38
N ILE A 3 9.18 -11.51 22.10
CA ILE A 3 10.26 -11.84 21.17
C ILE A 3 10.95 -10.53 20.79
N GLN A 4 12.12 -10.29 21.37
CA GLN A 4 13.06 -9.27 20.91
C GLN A 4 13.77 -9.82 19.68
N TYR A 5 13.39 -9.35 18.49
CA TYR A 5 14.19 -9.56 17.28
C TYR A 5 15.16 -8.39 17.10
N CYS A 6 16.45 -8.66 17.35
CA CYS A 6 17.58 -7.85 16.91
C CYS A 6 18.04 -8.33 15.52
N GLY A 7 18.52 -7.40 14.68
CA GLY A 7 19.32 -7.71 13.48
C GLY A 7 18.56 -7.62 12.14
N GLY A 8 19.14 -6.92 11.17
CA GLY A 8 18.57 -6.52 9.87
C GLY A 8 18.21 -7.63 8.87
N GLY A 9 17.96 -8.87 9.29
CA GLY A 9 17.46 -9.98 8.44
C GLY A 9 15.93 -10.20 8.47
N CYS A 10 15.19 -9.32 9.15
CA CYS A 10 13.82 -9.62 9.60
C CYS A 10 12.75 -9.52 8.49
N PHE A 11 12.71 -8.46 7.67
CA PHE A 11 11.60 -8.29 6.71
C PHE A 11 11.69 -9.22 5.52
N THR A 12 12.87 -9.38 4.92
CA THR A 12 13.06 -10.29 3.78
C THR A 12 12.64 -11.71 4.15
N THR A 13 12.99 -12.16 5.34
CA THR A 13 12.58 -13.47 5.86
C THR A 13 11.08 -13.53 6.08
N ASN A 14 10.48 -12.56 6.78
CA ASN A 14 9.01 -12.52 6.99
C ASN A 14 8.23 -12.45 5.66
N PHE A 15 8.76 -11.72 4.67
CA PHE A 15 8.18 -11.61 3.35
C PHE A 15 8.20 -12.94 2.61
N ARG A 16 9.32 -13.67 2.67
CA ARG A 16 9.45 -15.02 2.13
C ARG A 16 8.55 -16.02 2.85
N LEU A 17 8.49 -15.96 4.17
CA LEU A 17 7.60 -16.81 4.97
C LEU A 17 6.13 -16.59 4.59
N PHE A 18 5.71 -15.33 4.40
CA PHE A 18 4.37 -15.02 3.91
C PHE A 18 4.14 -15.60 2.50
N ASP A 19 5.11 -15.43 1.60
CA ASP A 19 5.00 -15.94 0.22
C ASP A 19 4.92 -17.45 0.12
N VAL A 20 5.62 -18.16 1.00
CA VAL A 20 5.70 -19.64 0.96
C VAL A 20 4.53 -20.28 1.71
N MET A 21 4.09 -19.70 2.83
CA MET A 21 3.12 -20.36 3.70
C MET A 21 1.71 -19.79 3.60
N VAL A 22 1.56 -18.50 3.31
CA VAL A 22 0.26 -17.81 3.39
C VAL A 22 -0.31 -17.55 2.00
N GLU A 23 0.47 -17.00 1.08
CA GLU A 23 -0.05 -16.68 -0.25
C GLU A 23 -0.60 -17.90 -1.03
N PRO A 24 0.00 -19.10 -0.98
CA PRO A 24 -0.53 -20.25 -1.70
C PRO A 24 -1.95 -20.61 -1.24
N VAL A 25 -2.21 -20.50 0.06
CA VAL A 25 -3.54 -20.71 0.66
C VAL A 25 -4.51 -19.61 0.20
N LEU A 26 -4.08 -18.34 0.21
CA LEU A 26 -4.92 -17.21 -0.20
C LEU A 26 -5.21 -17.16 -1.71
N GLY A 27 -4.38 -17.83 -2.53
CA GLY A 27 -4.50 -17.87 -3.99
C GLY A 27 -4.97 -19.21 -4.55
N TYR A 28 -5.34 -20.17 -3.69
CA TYR A 28 -5.80 -21.48 -4.14
C TYR A 28 -7.09 -21.36 -4.95
N GLY A 29 -7.09 -21.89 -6.17
CA GLY A 29 -8.24 -21.84 -7.09
C GLY A 29 -8.60 -20.44 -7.61
N ALA A 30 -7.68 -19.47 -7.51
CA ALA A 30 -7.90 -18.09 -7.96
C ALA A 30 -8.33 -18.00 -9.43
N GLU A 31 -7.96 -18.96 -10.26
CA GLU A 31 -8.37 -19.09 -11.65
C GLU A 31 -9.90 -19.15 -11.81
N VAL A 32 -10.61 -19.66 -10.80
CA VAL A 32 -12.08 -19.82 -10.82
C VAL A 32 -12.78 -18.63 -10.19
N TRP A 33 -12.38 -18.20 -8.98
CA TRP A 33 -13.11 -17.16 -8.22
C TRP A 33 -12.55 -15.74 -8.39
N ALA A 34 -11.29 -15.56 -8.81
CA ALA A 34 -10.70 -14.23 -8.88
C ALA A 34 -11.29 -13.29 -9.94
N PRO A 35 -11.87 -13.73 -11.08
CA PRO A 35 -12.48 -12.81 -12.04
C PRO A 35 -13.47 -11.83 -11.40
N GLU A 36 -14.30 -12.30 -10.46
CA GLU A 36 -15.23 -11.45 -9.72
C GLU A 36 -14.52 -10.41 -8.86
N LEU A 37 -13.50 -10.83 -8.11
CA LEU A 37 -12.76 -9.93 -7.22
C LEU A 37 -11.87 -8.94 -7.98
N LEU A 38 -11.34 -9.33 -9.14
CA LEU A 38 -10.56 -8.45 -10.02
C LEU A 38 -11.42 -7.33 -10.62
N CYS A 39 -12.74 -7.53 -10.69
CA CYS A 39 -13.69 -6.49 -11.08
C CYS A 39 -13.89 -5.40 -10.01
N GLN A 40 -13.28 -5.55 -8.83
CA GLN A 40 -13.41 -4.64 -7.68
C GLN A 40 -12.06 -3.93 -7.41
N ASP A 41 -12.01 -3.13 -6.34
CA ASP A 41 -10.74 -2.56 -5.87
C ASP A 41 -9.81 -3.68 -5.36
N PRO A 42 -8.60 -3.85 -5.93
CA PRO A 42 -7.68 -4.92 -5.55
C PRO A 42 -7.24 -4.85 -4.08
N LEU A 43 -7.42 -3.70 -3.42
CA LEU A 43 -7.09 -3.51 -2.00
C LEU A 43 -8.27 -3.81 -1.05
N LYS A 44 -9.46 -4.08 -1.58
CA LYS A 44 -10.70 -4.28 -0.80
C LYS A 44 -11.25 -5.70 -0.90
N ASN A 45 -10.41 -6.70 -0.64
CA ASN A 45 -10.84 -8.09 -0.51
C ASN A 45 -10.25 -8.75 0.74
N SER A 46 -10.80 -9.90 1.14
CA SER A 46 -10.39 -10.61 2.36
C SER A 46 -8.95 -11.11 2.31
N CYS A 47 -8.47 -11.57 1.15
CA CYS A 47 -7.11 -12.06 0.99
C CYS A 47 -6.08 -10.92 1.15
N GLU A 48 -6.31 -9.79 0.48
CA GLU A 48 -5.43 -8.61 0.57
C GLU A 48 -5.47 -8.01 1.97
N ARG A 49 -6.58 -8.13 2.70
CA ARG A 49 -6.67 -7.71 4.10
C ARG A 49 -5.68 -8.46 4.99
N VAL A 50 -5.51 -9.77 4.78
CA VAL A 50 -4.53 -10.59 5.51
C VAL A 50 -3.10 -10.13 5.19
N HIS A 51 -2.80 -9.91 3.91
CA HIS A 51 -1.51 -9.40 3.45
C HIS A 51 -1.17 -8.03 4.07
N LEU A 52 -2.09 -7.08 3.96
CA LEU A 52 -1.94 -5.73 4.51
C LEU A 52 -1.84 -5.72 6.04
N GLN A 53 -2.57 -6.61 6.73
CA GLN A 53 -2.48 -6.74 8.17
C GLN A 53 -1.09 -7.23 8.59
N ALA A 54 -0.54 -8.23 7.90
CA ALA A 54 0.82 -8.71 8.14
C ALA A 54 1.84 -7.58 7.93
N LEU A 55 1.77 -6.85 6.81
CA LEU A 55 2.68 -5.73 6.54
C LEU A 55 2.58 -4.60 7.58
N LYS A 56 1.36 -4.17 7.93
CA LYS A 56 1.15 -3.12 8.92
C LYS A 56 1.67 -3.51 10.30
N TRP A 57 1.51 -4.79 10.68
CA TRP A 57 2.05 -5.34 11.92
C TRP A 57 3.59 -5.35 11.90
N LEU A 58 4.19 -5.86 10.82
CA LEU A 58 5.64 -5.90 10.63
C LEU A 58 6.27 -4.50 10.68
N PHE A 59 5.63 -3.50 10.06
CA PHE A 59 6.09 -2.11 10.07
C PHE A 59 5.82 -1.37 11.39
N GLY A 60 4.98 -1.93 12.26
CA GLY A 60 4.55 -1.26 13.49
C GLY A 60 3.75 0.02 13.22
N VAL A 61 2.97 0.07 12.13
CA VAL A 61 2.10 1.20 11.81
C VAL A 61 0.65 0.92 12.20
N ARG A 62 -0.17 1.97 12.22
CA ARG A 62 -1.58 1.86 12.58
C ARG A 62 -2.37 1.10 11.52
N LYS A 63 -3.46 0.45 11.93
CA LYS A 63 -4.40 -0.21 11.02
C LYS A 63 -4.96 0.76 9.95
N SER A 64 -5.09 2.04 10.30
CA SER A 64 -5.56 3.12 9.42
C SER A 64 -4.52 3.64 8.42
N ALA A 65 -3.28 3.14 8.43
CA ALA A 65 -2.29 3.50 7.41
C ALA A 65 -2.81 3.15 6.01
N ALA A 66 -2.58 4.04 5.03
CA ALA A 66 -3.11 3.87 3.68
C ALA A 66 -2.49 2.63 3.03
N SER A 67 -3.34 1.71 2.57
CA SER A 67 -2.91 0.39 2.11
C SER A 67 -1.98 0.43 0.88
N CYS A 68 -2.24 1.31 -0.08
CA CYS A 68 -1.37 1.49 -1.25
C CYS A 68 0.03 1.99 -0.87
N ILE A 69 0.13 2.90 0.11
CA ILE A 69 1.41 3.41 0.63
C ILE A 69 2.17 2.29 1.35
N VAL A 70 1.50 1.49 2.18
CA VAL A 70 2.12 0.34 2.87
C VAL A 70 2.71 -0.64 1.87
N LEU A 71 1.97 -0.96 0.79
CA LEU A 71 2.47 -1.82 -0.28
C LEU A 71 3.66 -1.22 -1.03
N ALA A 72 3.61 0.09 -1.32
CA ALA A 72 4.70 0.80 -1.99
C ALA A 72 5.99 0.83 -1.14
N GLU A 73 5.90 1.15 0.15
CA GLU A 73 7.05 1.10 1.07
C GLU A 73 7.58 -0.34 1.23
N ALA A 74 6.71 -1.35 1.15
CA ALA A 74 7.12 -2.75 1.18
C ALA A 74 7.72 -3.25 -0.14
N GLY A 75 7.55 -2.50 -1.25
CA GLY A 75 7.89 -2.96 -2.59
C GLY A 75 7.07 -4.18 -3.04
N ARG A 76 5.83 -4.30 -2.55
CA ARG A 76 4.99 -5.48 -2.79
C ARG A 76 3.75 -5.12 -3.58
N TRP A 77 3.45 -5.90 -4.61
CA TRP A 77 2.22 -5.76 -5.38
C TRP A 77 1.03 -6.36 -4.62
N PRO A 78 -0.20 -5.88 -4.87
CA PRO A 78 -1.39 -6.59 -4.43
C PRO A 78 -1.40 -8.03 -4.92
N LEU A 79 -1.97 -8.95 -4.13
CA LEU A 79 -2.13 -10.36 -4.46
C LEU A 79 -2.88 -10.57 -5.79
N ALA A 80 -3.75 -9.63 -6.15
CA ALA A 80 -4.43 -9.58 -7.43
C ALA A 80 -3.49 -9.74 -8.64
N LEU A 81 -2.26 -9.22 -8.60
CA LEU A 81 -1.29 -9.43 -9.68
C LEU A 81 -0.93 -10.92 -9.87
N ARG A 82 -0.82 -11.68 -8.77
CA ARG A 82 -0.57 -13.13 -8.83
C ARG A 82 -1.77 -13.87 -9.41
N TRP A 83 -2.99 -13.45 -9.04
CA TRP A 83 -4.22 -14.01 -9.60
C TRP A 83 -4.35 -13.73 -11.09
N VAL A 84 -4.06 -12.51 -11.52
CA VAL A 84 -4.03 -12.16 -12.96
C VAL A 84 -3.08 -13.08 -13.72
N LYS A 85 -1.85 -13.27 -13.22
CA LYS A 85 -0.86 -14.15 -13.85
C LYS A 85 -1.35 -15.60 -13.94
N ARG A 86 -1.95 -16.13 -12.88
CA ARG A 86 -2.51 -17.49 -12.83
C ARG A 86 -3.70 -17.64 -13.79
N LEU A 87 -4.63 -16.69 -13.74
CA LEU A 87 -5.82 -16.62 -14.56
C LEU A 87 -5.49 -16.52 -16.06
N THR A 88 -4.50 -15.72 -16.45
CA THR A 88 -4.06 -15.65 -17.87
C THR A 88 -3.52 -16.98 -18.36
N ARG A 89 -2.74 -17.71 -17.55
CA ARG A 89 -2.23 -19.03 -17.92
C ARG A 89 -3.34 -20.06 -18.03
N PHE A 90 -4.29 -20.03 -17.10
CA PHE A 90 -5.45 -20.89 -17.12
C PHE A 90 -6.29 -20.66 -18.37
N TYR A 91 -6.59 -19.40 -18.68
CA TYR A 91 -7.29 -19.01 -19.92
C TYR A 91 -6.54 -19.51 -21.17
N ASN A 92 -5.23 -19.31 -21.28
CA ASN A 92 -4.46 -19.84 -22.42
C ASN A 92 -4.53 -21.38 -22.50
N GLY A 93 -4.58 -22.06 -21.36
CA GLY A 93 -4.79 -23.51 -21.28
C GLY A 93 -6.15 -23.92 -21.84
N LEU A 94 -7.21 -23.18 -21.52
CA LEU A 94 -8.57 -23.41 -22.05
C LEU A 94 -8.62 -23.23 -23.58
N VAL A 95 -7.97 -22.18 -24.09
CA VAL A 95 -7.87 -21.92 -25.55
C VAL A 95 -7.18 -23.09 -26.28
N LYS A 96 -6.07 -23.58 -25.73
CA LYS A 96 -5.26 -24.68 -26.31
C LYS A 96 -5.86 -26.07 -26.15
N ALA A 97 -6.75 -26.26 -25.19
CA ALA A 97 -7.24 -27.59 -24.85
C ALA A 97 -7.88 -28.28 -26.07
N PRO A 98 -7.85 -29.61 -26.13
CA PRO A 98 -8.54 -30.37 -27.18
C PRO A 98 -10.06 -30.28 -26.99
N SER A 99 -10.84 -30.52 -28.06
CA SER A 99 -12.31 -30.45 -28.05
C SER A 99 -12.99 -31.48 -27.15
N ASN A 100 -12.32 -32.58 -26.82
CA ASN A 100 -12.82 -33.57 -25.86
C ASN A 100 -12.56 -33.18 -24.39
N SER A 101 -11.86 -32.07 -24.14
CA SER A 101 -11.62 -31.58 -22.79
C SER A 101 -12.91 -31.02 -22.17
N ILE A 102 -13.31 -31.58 -21.04
CA ILE A 102 -14.45 -31.08 -20.24
C ILE A 102 -14.26 -29.60 -19.91
N LEU A 103 -13.03 -29.18 -19.58
CA LEU A 103 -12.76 -27.78 -19.26
C LEU A 103 -12.93 -26.86 -20.47
N LYS A 104 -12.58 -27.32 -21.68
CA LYS A 104 -12.81 -26.55 -22.92
C LYS A 104 -14.30 -26.42 -23.22
N ASN A 105 -15.03 -27.53 -23.10
CA ASN A 105 -16.48 -27.51 -23.32
C ASN A 105 -17.18 -26.60 -22.33
N ALA A 106 -16.84 -26.69 -21.03
CA ALA A 106 -17.35 -25.78 -20.02
C ALA A 106 -17.02 -24.30 -20.29
N PHE A 107 -15.83 -24.01 -20.83
CA PHE A 107 -15.47 -22.66 -21.26
C PHE A 107 -16.31 -22.17 -22.44
N ILE A 108 -16.50 -23.00 -23.47
CA ILE A 108 -17.34 -22.69 -24.64
C ILE A 108 -18.78 -22.43 -24.19
N ASP A 109 -19.34 -23.29 -23.35
CA ASP A 109 -20.68 -23.11 -22.78
C ASP A 109 -20.80 -21.79 -22.02
N ASN A 110 -19.74 -21.38 -21.30
CA ASN A 110 -19.72 -20.11 -20.58
C ASN A 110 -19.67 -18.89 -21.51
N CYS A 111 -18.95 -18.98 -22.63
CA CYS A 111 -18.98 -17.97 -23.69
C CYS A 111 -20.36 -17.88 -24.33
N GLN A 112 -20.99 -19.01 -24.63
CA GLN A 112 -22.34 -19.08 -25.19
C GLN A 112 -23.39 -18.51 -24.24
N LEU A 113 -23.30 -18.80 -22.94
CA LEU A 113 -24.20 -18.26 -21.92
C LEU A 113 -24.17 -16.73 -21.87
N LYS A 114 -23.01 -16.12 -22.17
CA LYS A 114 -22.88 -14.68 -22.27
C LYS A 114 -23.48 -14.13 -23.57
N ALA A 115 -23.22 -14.79 -24.69
CA ALA A 115 -23.69 -14.37 -26.01
C ALA A 115 -25.21 -14.49 -26.14
N ASN A 116 -25.78 -15.55 -25.56
CA ASN A 116 -27.21 -15.88 -25.60
C ASN A 116 -27.77 -16.04 -24.18
N PRO A 117 -28.08 -14.94 -23.47
CA PRO A 117 -28.76 -14.99 -22.18
C PRO A 117 -30.09 -15.76 -22.29
N LEU A 118 -30.45 -16.52 -21.26
CA LEU A 118 -31.71 -17.28 -21.24
C LEU A 118 -32.93 -16.34 -21.36
N PRO A 119 -33.99 -16.71 -22.09
CA PRO A 119 -35.22 -15.92 -22.15
C PRO A 119 -35.80 -15.67 -20.76
N GLY A 120 -36.12 -14.42 -20.43
CA GLY A 120 -36.63 -14.03 -19.11
C GLY A 120 -35.57 -13.94 -17.99
N SER A 121 -34.30 -14.25 -18.28
CA SER A 121 -33.22 -14.00 -17.33
C SER A 121 -32.92 -12.51 -17.22
N ILE A 122 -32.69 -12.03 -15.99
CA ILE A 122 -32.27 -10.65 -15.77
C ILE A 122 -30.90 -10.49 -16.46
N PRO A 123 -30.68 -9.48 -17.32
CA PRO A 123 -29.41 -9.26 -18.01
C PRO A 123 -28.18 -9.25 -17.08
N SER A 124 -28.39 -8.95 -15.80
CA SER A 124 -27.37 -9.00 -14.74
C SER A 124 -26.85 -10.40 -14.40
N VAL A 125 -27.58 -11.48 -14.72
CA VAL A 125 -27.19 -12.87 -14.41
C VAL A 125 -26.24 -13.43 -15.47
N ALA A 126 -26.50 -13.21 -16.76
CA ALA A 126 -25.57 -13.58 -17.83
C ALA A 126 -24.23 -12.83 -17.72
N GLN A 127 -24.24 -11.60 -17.20
CA GLN A 127 -23.03 -10.83 -16.88
C GLN A 127 -22.24 -11.37 -15.66
N ARG A 128 -22.76 -12.36 -14.95
CA ARG A 128 -22.09 -13.01 -13.81
C ARG A 128 -21.44 -14.33 -14.18
N CYS A 129 -21.56 -14.84 -15.41
CA CYS A 129 -20.80 -16.02 -15.81
C CYS A 129 -19.29 -15.74 -15.78
N TRP A 130 -18.48 -16.78 -15.61
CA TRP A 130 -17.03 -16.67 -15.51
C TRP A 130 -16.41 -15.96 -16.71
N ALA A 131 -16.83 -16.26 -17.94
CA ALA A 131 -16.33 -15.64 -19.17
C ALA A 131 -16.67 -14.13 -19.25
N ALA A 132 -17.86 -13.74 -18.79
CA ALA A 132 -18.24 -12.34 -18.70
C ALA A 132 -17.40 -11.58 -17.68
N GLN A 133 -17.23 -12.16 -16.48
CA GLN A 133 -16.39 -11.59 -15.43
C GLN A 133 -14.92 -11.50 -15.86
N LEU A 134 -14.39 -12.52 -16.55
CA LEU A 134 -13.03 -12.54 -17.09
C LEU A 134 -12.82 -11.38 -18.06
N GLN A 135 -13.70 -11.26 -19.08
CA GLN A 135 -13.56 -10.20 -20.07
C GLN A 135 -13.65 -8.81 -19.42
N ARG A 136 -14.59 -8.62 -18.48
CA ARG A 136 -14.73 -7.38 -17.72
C ARG A 136 -13.50 -7.08 -16.85
N ALA A 137 -12.97 -8.07 -16.15
CA ALA A 137 -11.77 -7.90 -15.33
C ALA A 137 -10.59 -7.44 -16.18
N PHE A 138 -10.38 -8.07 -17.33
CA PHE A 138 -9.25 -7.75 -18.22
C PHE A 138 -9.41 -6.40 -18.92
N SER A 139 -10.64 -6.01 -19.27
CA SER A 139 -10.89 -4.71 -19.87
C SER A 139 -10.59 -3.54 -18.92
N LEU A 140 -10.75 -3.72 -17.60
CA LEU A 140 -10.42 -2.69 -16.60
C LEU A 140 -8.96 -2.21 -16.70
N PHE A 141 -8.04 -3.10 -17.04
CA PHE A 141 -6.62 -2.78 -17.23
C PHE A 141 -6.21 -2.81 -18.71
N GLY A 142 -7.17 -2.61 -19.61
CA GLY A 142 -6.93 -2.38 -21.03
C GLY A 142 -6.44 -3.61 -21.80
N VAL A 143 -6.85 -4.82 -21.39
CA VAL A 143 -6.64 -6.05 -22.15
C VAL A 143 -7.99 -6.51 -22.74
N VAL A 144 -8.06 -6.60 -24.05
CA VAL A 144 -9.26 -7.04 -24.76
C VAL A 144 -9.19 -8.55 -24.96
N ILE A 145 -10.28 -9.24 -24.63
CA ILE A 145 -10.45 -10.68 -24.86
C ILE A 145 -11.67 -10.85 -25.77
N SER A 146 -11.50 -11.48 -26.93
CA SER A 146 -12.61 -11.97 -27.75
C SER A 146 -13.10 -13.30 -27.19
N LEU A 147 -14.41 -13.43 -26.96
CA LEU A 147 -15.02 -14.68 -26.50
C LEU A 147 -15.61 -15.50 -27.66
N GLU A 148 -15.87 -14.85 -28.80
CA GLU A 148 -16.31 -15.49 -30.05
C GLU A 148 -15.12 -16.19 -30.72
N GLU A 149 -13.96 -15.54 -30.71
CA GLU A 149 -12.71 -16.07 -31.23
C GLU A 149 -11.60 -16.01 -30.16
N PRO A 150 -11.62 -16.91 -29.18
CA PRO A 150 -10.64 -16.91 -28.10
C PRO A 150 -9.22 -17.15 -28.63
N CYS A 151 -8.34 -16.19 -28.39
CA CYS A 151 -6.92 -16.27 -28.74
C CYS A 151 -6.05 -16.26 -27.48
N GLU A 152 -4.81 -16.76 -27.59
CA GLU A 152 -3.85 -16.74 -26.49
C GLU A 152 -3.41 -15.33 -26.12
N LEU A 153 -3.17 -15.11 -24.83
CA LEU A 153 -2.65 -13.85 -24.30
C LEU A 153 -1.19 -13.99 -23.86
N HIS A 154 -0.37 -12.97 -24.14
CA HIS A 154 0.98 -12.93 -23.63
C HIS A 154 1.02 -12.55 -22.15
N VAL A 155 1.28 -13.55 -21.27
CA VAL A 155 1.18 -13.41 -19.80
C VAL A 155 1.94 -12.20 -19.25
N ASN A 156 3.17 -11.95 -19.72
CA ASN A 156 3.98 -10.84 -19.23
C ASN A 156 3.40 -9.47 -19.65
N GLN A 157 2.78 -9.40 -20.83
CA GLN A 157 2.14 -8.17 -21.31
C GLN A 157 0.88 -7.86 -20.49
N VAL A 158 0.08 -8.88 -20.18
CA VAL A 158 -1.08 -8.74 -19.29
C VAL A 158 -0.65 -8.26 -17.90
N CYS A 159 0.38 -8.88 -17.31
CA CYS A 159 0.90 -8.46 -16.00
C CYS A 159 1.42 -7.01 -16.04
N ARG A 160 2.10 -6.60 -17.12
CA ARG A 160 2.57 -5.22 -17.30
C ARG A 160 1.40 -4.24 -17.38
N ARG A 161 0.37 -4.53 -18.19
CA ARG A 161 -0.84 -3.71 -18.30
C ARG A 161 -1.54 -3.55 -16.95
N TRP A 162 -1.65 -4.63 -16.19
CA TRP A 162 -2.21 -4.59 -14.84
C TRP A 162 -1.41 -3.68 -13.89
N LYS A 163 -0.08 -3.78 -13.88
CA LYS A 163 0.77 -2.92 -13.04
C LYS A 163 0.64 -1.45 -13.41
N GLN A 164 0.63 -1.13 -14.71
CA GLN A 164 0.43 0.24 -15.21
C GLN A 164 -0.90 0.80 -14.73
N TRP A 165 -1.98 0.02 -14.85
CA TRP A 165 -3.29 0.39 -14.33
C TRP A 165 -3.32 0.58 -12.81
N TYR A 166 -2.63 -0.28 -12.05
CA TYR A 166 -2.57 -0.14 -10.59
C TYR A 166 -1.79 1.11 -10.18
N LEU A 167 -0.65 1.39 -10.82
CA LEU A 167 0.16 2.56 -10.53
C LEU A 167 -0.55 3.86 -10.92
N SER A 168 -1.28 3.89 -12.04
CA SER A 168 -2.04 5.08 -12.44
C SER A 168 -3.09 5.47 -11.40
N LYS A 169 -3.70 4.49 -10.70
CA LYS A 169 -4.62 4.74 -9.57
C LYS A 169 -3.96 5.38 -8.34
N ILE A 170 -2.64 5.29 -8.21
CA ILE A 170 -1.89 5.87 -7.10
C ILE A 170 -1.29 7.21 -7.51
N GLN A 171 -0.79 7.31 -8.74
CA GLN A 171 -0.14 8.50 -9.28
C GLN A 171 -1.13 9.60 -9.67
N ASN A 172 -2.28 9.25 -10.27
CA ASN A 172 -3.27 10.22 -10.75
C ASN A 172 -4.25 10.65 -9.65
N VAL A 173 -3.79 10.63 -8.40
CA VAL A 173 -4.62 11.00 -7.25
C VAL A 173 -4.51 12.51 -7.05
N ASP A 174 -5.66 13.17 -7.01
CA ASP A 174 -5.73 14.61 -6.74
C ASP A 174 -5.46 14.95 -5.26
N GLU A 175 -5.43 16.25 -4.98
CA GLU A 175 -5.19 16.79 -3.64
C GLU A 175 -6.26 16.41 -2.61
N SER A 176 -7.46 15.97 -3.03
CA SER A 176 -8.52 15.53 -2.11
C SER A 176 -8.08 14.34 -1.26
N ARG A 177 -7.22 13.47 -1.80
CA ARG A 177 -6.59 12.36 -1.06
C ARG A 177 -5.18 12.76 -0.61
N THR A 178 -5.10 13.89 0.08
CA THR A 178 -3.88 14.55 0.60
C THR A 178 -2.74 13.61 1.02
N LYS A 179 -3.02 12.50 1.72
CA LYS A 179 -1.99 11.56 2.20
C LYS A 179 -1.29 10.78 1.08
N ILE A 180 -2.03 10.33 0.06
CA ILE A 180 -1.47 9.62 -1.08
C ILE A 180 -0.73 10.61 -1.97
N TYR A 181 -1.36 11.76 -2.25
CA TYR A 181 -0.75 12.83 -3.02
C TYR A 181 0.62 13.25 -2.46
N LYS A 182 0.68 13.61 -1.16
CA LYS A 182 1.94 13.96 -0.48
C LYS A 182 2.98 12.85 -0.52
N TYR A 183 2.57 11.60 -0.33
CA TYR A 183 3.50 10.47 -0.41
C TYR A 183 4.13 10.35 -1.80
N VAL A 184 3.33 10.41 -2.86
CA VAL A 184 3.83 10.33 -4.24
C VAL A 184 4.73 11.51 -4.54
N GLN A 185 4.31 12.74 -4.24
CA GLN A 185 5.04 13.95 -4.64
C GLN A 185 6.24 14.26 -3.74
N GLN A 186 6.10 14.15 -2.43
CA GLN A 186 7.09 14.65 -1.45
C GLN A 186 7.97 13.56 -0.84
N VAL A 187 7.56 12.28 -0.90
CA VAL A 187 8.31 11.18 -0.26
C VAL A 187 9.00 10.28 -1.28
N ARG A 188 8.37 10.03 -2.43
CA ARG A 188 8.92 9.16 -3.49
C ARG A 188 9.23 9.88 -4.81
N ASN A 189 8.84 11.16 -4.96
CA ASN A 189 8.98 11.94 -6.20
C ASN A 189 8.48 11.19 -7.44
N GLY A 190 7.27 10.63 -7.34
CA GLY A 190 6.71 9.69 -8.30
C GLY A 190 6.76 8.24 -7.82
N LEU A 191 6.16 7.34 -8.58
CA LEU A 191 6.18 5.89 -8.30
C LEU A 191 6.30 5.09 -9.60
N PRO A 192 7.33 5.30 -10.42
CA PRO A 192 7.47 4.54 -11.66
C PRO A 192 7.67 3.05 -11.35
N GLU A 193 7.24 2.17 -12.26
CA GLU A 193 7.27 0.70 -12.03
C GLU A 193 8.68 0.19 -11.65
N LYS A 194 9.72 0.75 -12.28
CA LYS A 194 11.12 0.37 -12.02
C LYS A 194 11.57 0.68 -10.58
N GLU A 195 10.97 1.69 -9.97
CA GLU A 195 11.26 2.13 -8.61
C GLU A 195 10.20 1.64 -7.61
N TYR A 196 9.30 0.75 -8.03
CA TYR A 196 8.37 0.07 -7.13
C TYR A 196 9.08 -1.06 -6.37
N CYS A 197 10.02 -0.66 -5.52
CA CYS A 197 10.85 -1.52 -4.70
C CYS A 197 10.73 -1.17 -3.22
N ALA A 198 11.16 -2.11 -2.37
CA ALA A 198 11.14 -1.99 -0.92
C ALA A 198 11.94 -0.75 -0.49
N ALA A 199 11.36 0.06 0.39
CA ALA A 199 12.01 1.27 0.86
C ALA A 199 13.32 0.94 1.60
N ALA A 200 14.37 1.72 1.32
CA ALA A 200 15.70 1.49 1.89
C ALA A 200 15.69 1.50 3.43
N CYS A 201 14.77 2.26 4.04
CA CYS A 201 14.59 2.31 5.49
C CYS A 201 14.25 0.95 6.14
N LEU A 202 13.75 -0.03 5.38
CA LEU A 202 13.47 -1.38 5.91
C LEU A 202 14.73 -2.13 6.36
N THR A 203 15.91 -1.70 5.89
CA THR A 203 17.21 -2.29 6.24
C THR A 203 17.79 -1.76 7.56
N ILE A 204 17.24 -0.67 8.11
CA ILE A 204 17.70 -0.08 9.37
C ILE A 204 17.58 -1.13 10.50
N PRO A 205 18.65 -1.45 11.26
CA PRO A 205 18.61 -2.52 12.25
C PRO A 205 17.70 -2.21 13.46
N GLY A 206 17.66 -0.94 13.91
CA GLY A 206 16.88 -0.52 15.07
C GLY A 206 15.37 -0.47 14.80
N PHE A 207 14.59 -1.33 15.48
CA PHE A 207 13.13 -1.38 15.30
C PHE A 207 12.45 -0.01 15.50
N ARG A 208 12.79 0.71 16.57
CA ARG A 208 12.17 2.02 16.84
C ARG A 208 12.56 3.06 15.78
N SER A 209 13.85 3.20 15.48
CA SER A 209 14.33 4.14 14.44
C SER A 209 13.65 3.91 13.10
N ARG A 210 13.61 2.64 12.67
CA ARG A 210 12.93 2.21 11.45
C ARG A 210 11.43 2.49 11.49
N GLN A 211 10.75 2.11 12.58
CA GLN A 211 9.32 2.35 12.74
C GLN A 211 8.99 3.83 12.68
N ARG A 212 9.77 4.69 13.33
CA ARG A 212 9.54 6.15 13.33
C ARG A 212 9.72 6.74 11.93
N LEU A 213 10.77 6.33 11.21
CA LEU A 213 10.98 6.77 9.83
C LEU A 213 9.86 6.28 8.90
N LEU A 214 9.45 5.01 8.99
CA LEU A 214 8.30 4.48 8.26
C LEU A 214 7.01 5.25 8.57
N GLN A 215 6.76 5.57 9.85
CA GLN A 215 5.59 6.36 10.24
C GLN A 215 5.62 7.76 9.63
N LEU A 216 6.78 8.40 9.59
CA LEU A 216 6.96 9.70 8.94
C LEU A 216 6.71 9.60 7.43
N ARG A 217 7.40 8.69 6.74
CA ARG A 217 7.24 8.45 5.29
C ARG A 217 5.80 8.14 4.90
N MET A 218 5.09 7.34 5.69
CA MET A 218 3.70 6.95 5.40
C MET A 218 2.64 7.94 5.90
N GLY A 219 3.04 9.09 6.46
CA GLY A 219 2.12 10.08 7.02
C GLY A 219 1.32 9.56 8.23
N SER A 220 1.88 8.65 9.03
CA SER A 220 1.31 8.10 10.27
C SER A 220 2.10 8.56 11.50
N HIS A 221 2.65 9.78 11.45
CA HIS A 221 3.50 10.38 12.47
C HIS A 221 2.72 11.11 13.58
N TRP A 222 3.45 11.72 14.51
CA TRP A 222 2.93 12.35 15.74
C TRP A 222 2.60 13.85 15.61
N LEU A 223 3.11 14.52 14.57
CA LEU A 223 2.90 15.96 14.34
C LEU A 223 1.41 16.33 14.16
N LYS A 224 1.06 17.60 14.41
CA LYS A 224 -0.31 18.14 14.33
C LYS A 224 -0.93 18.02 12.95
N GLU A 225 -0.14 18.02 11.88
CA GLU A 225 -0.66 17.74 10.53
C GLU A 225 -1.45 16.42 10.47
N GLU A 226 -0.97 15.37 11.15
CA GLU A 226 -1.62 14.05 11.19
C GLU A 226 -2.50 13.88 12.44
N THR A 227 -2.06 14.31 13.63
CA THR A 227 -2.87 14.12 14.84
C THR A 227 -4.12 15.01 14.86
N GLY A 228 -4.03 16.23 14.34
CA GLY A 228 -5.18 17.13 14.16
C GLY A 228 -6.17 16.66 13.09
N ARG A 229 -5.69 15.89 12.09
CA ARG A 229 -6.57 15.25 11.09
C ARG A 229 -7.56 14.28 11.74
N TRP A 230 -7.13 13.52 12.75
CA TRP A 230 -8.01 12.56 13.43
C TRP A 230 -9.06 13.22 14.31
N THR A 231 -8.82 14.46 14.73
CA THR A 231 -9.73 15.27 15.54
C THR A 231 -10.46 16.32 14.70
N HIS A 232 -10.44 16.21 13.36
CA HIS A 232 -11.13 17.10 12.43
C HIS A 232 -10.78 18.59 12.56
N ILE A 233 -9.56 18.91 13.02
CA ILE A 233 -9.05 20.30 13.06
C ILE A 233 -8.69 20.73 11.64
N LYS A 234 -9.01 21.97 11.25
CA LYS A 234 -8.68 22.49 9.90
C LYS A 234 -7.18 22.56 9.68
N ARG A 235 -6.69 22.53 8.44
CA ARG A 235 -5.25 22.36 8.16
C ARG A 235 -4.44 23.54 8.71
N GLU A 236 -4.94 24.74 8.48
CA GLU A 236 -4.43 26.03 8.92
C GLU A 236 -4.31 26.13 10.45
N GLU A 237 -5.20 25.46 11.19
CA GLU A 237 -5.22 25.44 12.67
C GLU A 237 -4.31 24.35 13.27
N ARG A 238 -3.65 23.53 12.45
CA ARG A 238 -2.75 22.44 12.92
C ARG A 238 -1.35 22.97 13.22
N GLU A 239 -1.28 23.94 14.10
CA GLU A 239 -0.08 24.73 14.35
C GLU A 239 0.96 24.02 15.22
N CYS A 240 2.22 24.39 15.00
CA CYS A 240 3.33 24.00 15.85
C CYS A 240 3.32 24.86 17.13
N LYS A 241 2.98 24.25 18.26
CA LYS A 241 2.91 24.95 19.56
C LYS A 241 4.23 25.59 20.00
N GLN A 242 5.36 25.06 19.55
CA GLN A 242 6.69 25.57 19.93
C GLN A 242 7.10 26.80 19.10
N CYS A 243 6.42 27.02 17.98
CA CYS A 243 6.63 28.17 17.11
C CYS A 243 5.55 29.25 17.31
N ALA A 244 4.49 28.94 18.07
CA ALA A 244 3.44 29.88 18.41
C ALA A 244 4.04 31.14 19.06
N GLY A 245 3.83 32.30 18.41
CA GLY A 245 4.34 33.60 18.86
C GLY A 245 5.70 34.03 18.29
N LYS A 246 6.41 33.17 17.54
CA LYS A 246 7.63 33.55 16.80
C LYS A 246 7.34 33.84 15.32
N GLU A 247 6.47 33.03 14.73
CA GLU A 247 5.92 33.20 13.39
C GLU A 247 4.41 32.98 13.46
N MET A 248 3.62 33.80 12.78
CA MET A 248 2.17 33.68 12.82
C MET A 248 1.72 32.50 11.95
N ASN A 249 0.90 31.60 12.51
CA ASN A 249 0.21 30.50 11.83
C ASN A 249 1.10 29.41 11.18
N THR A 250 2.20 29.03 11.81
CA THR A 250 3.07 27.96 11.28
C THR A 250 2.49 26.56 11.51
N VAL A 251 1.97 25.95 10.45
CA VAL A 251 1.43 24.57 10.44
C VAL A 251 2.54 23.54 10.74
N GLU A 252 2.32 22.61 11.68
CA GLU A 252 3.29 21.57 12.04
C GLU A 252 3.27 20.41 11.02
N THR A 253 3.93 20.61 9.89
CA THR A 253 4.18 19.58 8.88
C THR A 253 5.52 18.87 9.10
N VAL A 254 5.75 17.79 8.35
CA VAL A 254 7.05 17.09 8.33
C VAL A 254 8.17 18.04 7.88
N GLU A 255 7.95 18.81 6.82
CA GLU A 255 8.93 19.78 6.30
C GLU A 255 9.26 20.86 7.34
N HIS A 256 8.24 21.35 8.06
CA HIS A 256 8.47 22.27 9.17
C HIS A 256 9.36 21.64 10.25
N MET A 257 9.04 20.42 10.69
CA MET A 257 9.83 19.70 11.71
C MET A 257 11.28 19.50 11.26
N VAL A 258 11.49 19.02 10.02
CA VAL A 258 12.81 18.67 9.50
C VAL A 258 13.67 19.92 9.30
N PHE A 259 13.16 20.94 8.61
CA PHE A 259 14.02 22.02 8.09
C PHE A 259 13.95 23.34 8.86
N LYS A 260 12.83 23.62 9.55
CA LYS A 260 12.54 24.99 10.01
C LYS A 260 12.34 25.14 11.51
N CYS A 261 11.78 24.13 12.15
CA CYS A 261 11.29 24.25 13.51
C CYS A 261 12.45 24.39 14.51
N PRO A 262 12.59 25.53 15.23
CA PRO A 262 13.74 25.78 16.11
C PRO A 262 13.86 24.77 17.24
N ASN A 263 12.74 24.16 17.62
CA ASN A 263 12.69 23.09 18.62
C ASN A 263 13.54 21.86 18.25
N TYR A 264 13.98 21.72 17.01
CA TYR A 264 14.82 20.62 16.57
C TYR A 264 16.20 21.09 16.09
N ASP A 265 16.63 22.32 16.40
CA ASP A 265 17.94 22.87 16.02
C ASP A 265 19.10 22.03 16.58
N ASP A 266 19.09 21.77 17.89
CA ASP A 266 20.13 20.95 18.55
C ASP A 266 20.19 19.54 17.95
N ILE A 267 19.01 18.97 17.65
CA ILE A 267 18.93 17.66 17.01
C ILE A 267 19.49 17.73 15.59
N ARG A 268 19.19 18.76 14.79
CA ARG A 268 19.82 18.91 13.46
C ARG A 268 21.34 19.01 13.56
N ALA A 269 21.85 19.78 14.51
CA ALA A 269 23.28 19.95 14.74
C ALA A 269 23.98 18.61 15.09
N ASP A 270 23.33 17.75 15.86
CA ASP A 270 23.79 16.38 16.19
C ASP A 270 23.90 15.46 14.96
N PHE A 271 23.21 15.78 13.86
CA PHE A 271 23.16 14.96 12.64
C PHE A 271 23.75 15.71 11.44
N SER A 272 24.93 16.31 11.61
CA SER A 272 25.67 17.04 10.55
C SER A 272 25.98 16.22 9.28
N CYS A 273 25.91 14.90 9.36
CA CYS A 273 26.01 13.99 8.20
C CYS A 273 24.77 14.00 7.30
N LEU A 274 23.66 14.61 7.73
CA LEU A 274 22.46 14.82 6.94
C LEU A 274 22.45 16.26 6.40
N ASP A 275 22.10 16.42 5.14
CA ASP A 275 21.91 17.72 4.51
C ASP A 275 20.48 18.23 4.74
N PHE A 276 20.37 19.34 5.44
CA PHE A 276 19.09 20.01 5.75
C PHE A 276 18.85 21.27 4.88
N SER A 277 19.77 21.63 3.99
CA SER A 277 19.77 22.93 3.31
C SER A 277 18.80 23.01 2.11
N ASN A 278 18.60 21.90 1.39
CA ASN A 278 17.82 21.90 0.14
C ASN A 278 16.31 22.09 0.32
N ASN A 279 15.79 22.02 1.56
CA ASN A 279 14.35 22.10 1.87
C ASN A 279 13.45 21.13 1.05
N ASN A 280 14.04 20.09 0.46
CA ASN A 280 13.34 19.07 -0.33
C ASN A 280 13.21 17.79 0.51
N LEU A 281 11.97 17.43 0.84
CA LEU A 281 11.70 16.27 1.70
C LEU A 281 12.07 14.94 1.02
N ASN A 282 11.91 14.81 -0.30
CA ASN A 282 12.25 13.57 -1.00
C ASN A 282 13.76 13.34 -0.96
N GLU A 283 14.54 14.33 -1.38
CA GLU A 283 16.01 14.28 -1.32
C GLU A 283 16.51 14.02 0.10
N PHE A 284 15.92 14.69 1.10
CA PHE A 284 16.24 14.44 2.50
C PHE A 284 16.02 12.97 2.90
N LEU A 285 14.90 12.38 2.49
CA LEU A 285 14.54 11.01 2.83
C LEU A 285 15.33 9.93 2.06
N GLU A 286 16.12 10.31 1.06
CA GLU A 286 16.99 9.42 0.28
C GLU A 286 18.42 9.34 0.84
N GLN A 287 18.77 10.21 1.80
CA GLN A 287 20.07 10.20 2.47
C GLN A 287 20.30 8.95 3.34
N GLN A 288 21.35 8.95 4.16
CA GLN A 288 21.77 7.80 4.95
C GLN A 288 20.67 7.30 5.91
N GLN A 289 20.07 6.15 5.57
CA GLN A 289 18.86 5.65 6.22
C GLN A 289 19.01 5.39 7.73
N THR A 290 20.18 4.92 8.17
CA THR A 290 20.47 4.69 9.60
C THR A 290 20.49 5.99 10.39
N GLN A 291 21.01 7.07 9.80
CA GLN A 291 21.02 8.40 10.40
C GLN A 291 19.63 9.01 10.38
N LEU A 292 18.93 8.95 9.25
CA LEU A 292 17.53 9.38 9.15
C LEU A 292 16.65 8.71 10.20
N GLY A 293 16.77 7.39 10.36
CA GLY A 293 16.02 6.66 11.38
C GLY A 293 16.33 7.12 12.80
N SER A 294 17.58 7.46 13.09
CA SER A 294 18.02 7.94 14.40
C SER A 294 17.59 9.38 14.67
N PHE A 295 17.72 10.26 13.67
CA PHE A 295 17.22 11.63 13.69
C PHE A 295 15.72 11.68 13.96
N VAL A 296 14.92 10.99 13.13
CA VAL A 296 13.46 10.96 13.27
C VAL A 296 13.03 10.37 14.61
N LYS A 297 13.79 9.41 15.15
CA LYS A 297 13.57 8.88 16.51
C LYS A 297 13.80 9.95 17.58
N LYS A 298 14.93 10.67 17.55
CA LYS A 298 15.20 11.77 18.51
C LYS A 298 14.13 12.86 18.43
N CYS A 299 13.70 13.24 17.22
CA CYS A 299 12.59 14.20 17.04
C CYS A 299 11.29 13.71 17.70
N GLU A 300 10.96 12.42 17.59
CA GLU A 300 9.77 11.87 18.27
C GLU A 300 9.88 11.90 19.79
N GLU A 301 11.07 11.62 20.32
CA GLU A 301 11.35 11.65 21.75
C GLU A 301 11.22 13.09 22.29
N GLN A 302 11.82 14.06 21.61
CA GLN A 302 11.67 15.50 21.91
C GLN A 302 10.20 15.93 21.88
N HIS A 303 9.47 15.59 20.81
CA HIS A 303 8.06 15.95 20.69
C HIS A 303 7.22 15.36 21.83
N ARG A 304 7.52 14.13 22.26
CA ARG A 304 6.80 13.47 23.36
C ARG A 304 7.08 14.12 24.72
N VAL A 305 8.30 14.61 24.96
CA VAL A 305 8.64 15.36 26.18
C VAL A 305 7.80 16.65 26.24
N LEU A 306 7.68 17.35 25.12
CA LEU A 306 6.94 18.61 25.02
C LEU A 306 5.42 18.45 24.97
N ASN A 307 4.95 17.30 24.48
CA ASN A 307 3.54 16.96 24.35
C ASN A 307 3.28 15.58 24.98
N PRO A 308 3.33 15.49 26.32
CA PRO A 308 3.13 14.22 27.00
C PRO A 308 1.72 13.69 26.68
N PRO A 309 1.58 12.39 26.37
CA PRO A 309 0.27 11.80 26.14
C PRO A 309 -0.56 11.92 27.42
N PRO A 310 -1.90 12.08 27.30
CA PRO A 310 -2.77 12.08 28.48
C PRO A 310 -2.56 10.79 29.28
N PRO A 311 -2.63 10.84 30.63
CA PRO A 311 -2.46 9.68 31.47
C PRO A 311 -3.42 8.57 31.01
N ARG A 312 -2.90 7.36 30.86
CA ARG A 312 -3.72 6.20 30.46
C ARG A 312 -4.82 6.06 31.50
N ARG A 313 -6.07 6.38 31.13
CA ARG A 313 -7.23 6.01 31.94
C ARG A 313 -7.18 4.49 32.08
N HIS A 314 -6.84 4.00 33.27
CA HIS A 314 -7.03 2.59 33.60
C HIS A 314 -8.48 2.29 33.26
N ARG A 315 -8.71 1.41 32.27
CA ARG A 315 -10.03 0.80 32.08
C ARG A 315 -10.39 0.24 33.45
N ARG A 316 -11.31 0.89 34.17
CA ARG A 316 -12.00 0.24 35.28
C ARG A 316 -12.52 -1.06 34.70
N ARG A 317 -11.93 -2.19 35.12
CA ARG A 317 -12.56 -3.49 34.93
C ARG A 317 -13.96 -3.29 35.49
N ARG A 318 -14.98 -3.32 34.63
CA ARG A 318 -16.36 -3.46 35.10
C ARG A 318 -16.35 -4.78 35.86
N ALA A 319 -16.39 -4.68 37.18
CA ALA A 319 -16.75 -5.79 38.04
C ALA A 319 -18.25 -6.00 37.85
N SER A 320 -18.64 -7.28 37.84
CA SER A 320 -20.00 -7.83 37.69
C SER A 320 -20.65 -7.63 36.32
#